data_AF-A0A180EHP0-F1
#
_entry.id   AF-A0A180EHP0-F1
#
_cell.length_a   1.000
_cell.length_b   1.000
_cell.length_c   1.000
_cell.angle_alpha   90.00
_cell.angle_beta   90.00
_cell.angle_gamma   90.00
#
_symmetry.space_group_name_H-M   'P 1'
#
loop_
_entity.id
_entity.type
_entity.pdbx_description
1 polymer ?
#
loop_
_entity_poly.entity_id
_entity_poly.type
_entity_poly.pdbx_seq_one_letter_code
_entity_poly.pdbx_strand_id
1 'polypeptide(L)'
;MNAPNDKEPDYNHWLIGGGILFSFLLIAIAINPIVGISLFLFCALVTLFVLVFLLIRNPGFFRRQAQPAKTDLSSRLQQRLLDCEMRENKFRDEANAIRERIGELRTSLDKNTTAPAEEVTKAEELIKALKAEFDLRHTKALFFADCATRLRQLQDRHQLNQRMAASRAELRALRATNFDDEATVEETRYHLEQDAIQLETISELTKDVGDNFKADKAEELRLRLEKLRKDILSNGASLNGKKN
;
A
#
# COMPACT_ATOMS: atom_id res chain seq x y z
N MET A 1 12.59 -19.64 40.80
CA MET A 1 12.07 -19.62 39.42
C MET A 1 13.08 -18.87 38.57
N ASN A 2 13.96 -19.59 37.88
CA ASN A 2 14.98 -19.00 37.00
C ASN A 2 14.45 -18.97 35.57
N ALA A 3 14.54 -17.81 34.92
CA ALA A 3 14.24 -17.65 33.50
C ALA A 3 15.23 -18.46 32.65
N PRO A 4 14.80 -19.06 31.52
CA PRO A 4 15.72 -19.64 30.57
C PRO A 4 16.52 -18.52 29.89
N ASN A 5 17.84 -18.66 29.97
CA ASN A 5 18.81 -17.76 29.37
C ASN A 5 18.88 -18.10 27.87
N ASP A 6 18.22 -17.29 27.04
CA ASP A 6 18.28 -17.40 25.58
C ASP A 6 19.68 -17.02 25.12
N LYS A 7 20.55 -18.02 24.93
CA LYS A 7 21.88 -17.83 24.33
C LYS A 7 21.69 -17.47 22.86
N GLU A 8 21.91 -16.20 22.52
CA GLU A 8 22.04 -15.77 21.13
C GLU A 8 23.14 -16.62 20.45
N PRO A 9 22.91 -17.15 19.25
CA PRO A 9 23.91 -17.92 18.55
C PRO A 9 25.09 -17.01 18.18
N ASP A 10 26.24 -17.21 18.85
CA ASP A 10 27.47 -16.46 18.62
C ASP A 10 27.98 -16.61 17.18
N TYR A 11 27.52 -15.70 16.31
CA TYR A 11 27.88 -15.63 14.90
C TYR A 11 29.40 -15.50 14.69
N ASN A 12 30.10 -14.96 15.68
CA ASN A 12 31.56 -14.83 15.71
C ASN A 12 32.26 -16.19 15.68
N HIS A 13 31.75 -17.22 16.36
CA HIS A 13 32.37 -18.54 16.32
C HIS A 13 32.22 -19.22 14.95
N TRP A 14 31.12 -18.94 14.25
CA TRP A 14 30.86 -19.48 12.92
C TRP A 14 31.71 -18.78 11.84
N LEU A 15 31.89 -17.45 11.96
CA LEU A 15 32.79 -16.67 11.10
C LEU A 15 34.27 -17.08 11.27
N ILE A 16 34.71 -17.29 12.51
CA ILE A 16 36.08 -17.74 12.80
C ILE A 16 36.30 -19.17 12.25
N GLY A 17 35.34 -20.07 12.43
CA GLY A 17 35.41 -21.43 11.88
C GLY A 17 35.45 -21.46 10.34
N GLY A 18 34.63 -20.63 9.68
CA GLY A 18 34.63 -20.50 8.22
C GLY A 18 35.94 -19.96 7.65
N GLY A 19 36.54 -18.97 8.32
CA GLY A 19 37.82 -18.38 7.91
C GLY A 19 38.99 -19.37 7.98
N ILE A 20 39.05 -20.19 9.03
CA ILE A 20 40.10 -21.21 9.18
C ILE A 20 40.00 -22.29 8.09
N LEU A 21 38.78 -22.74 7.80
CA LEU A 21 38.54 -23.76 6.78
C LEU A 21 38.89 -23.24 5.38
N PHE A 22 38.56 -21.97 5.08
CA PHE A 22 38.90 -21.33 3.82
C PHE A 22 40.42 -21.15 3.63
N SER A 23 41.12 -20.75 4.69
CA SER A 23 42.59 -20.64 4.69
C SER A 23 43.26 -22.01 4.46
N PHE A 24 42.78 -23.06 5.13
CA PHE A 24 43.27 -24.43 4.95
C PHE A 24 43.06 -24.94 3.52
N LEU A 25 41.92 -24.60 2.91
CA LEU A 25 41.57 -25.01 1.56
C LEU A 25 42.44 -24.31 0.50
N LEU A 26 42.81 -23.04 0.71
CA LEU A 26 43.76 -22.32 -0.14
C LEU A 26 45.18 -22.89 -0.07
N ILE A 27 45.64 -23.28 1.12
CA ILE A 27 46.95 -23.92 1.31
C ILE A 27 46.99 -25.29 0.62
N ALA A 28 45.90 -26.07 0.71
CA ALA A 28 45.82 -27.37 0.05
C ALA A 28 45.87 -27.28 -1.49
N ILE A 29 45.24 -26.26 -2.08
CA ILE A 29 45.28 -26.00 -3.53
C ILE A 29 46.70 -25.64 -4.00
N ALA A 30 47.45 -24.86 -3.20
CA ALA A 30 48.80 -24.44 -3.54
C ALA A 30 49.82 -25.59 -3.59
N ILE A 31 49.62 -26.64 -2.77
CA ILE A 31 50.52 -27.79 -2.69
C ILE A 31 50.18 -28.84 -3.75
N ASN A 32 48.90 -29.14 -3.97
CA ASN A 32 48.45 -30.10 -4.98
C ASN A 32 47.08 -29.68 -5.55
N PRO A 33 47.02 -29.17 -6.80
CA PRO A 33 45.80 -28.59 -7.35
C PRO A 33 44.69 -29.64 -7.53
N ILE A 34 45.04 -30.90 -7.84
CA ILE A 34 44.06 -31.98 -8.03
C ILE A 34 43.36 -32.32 -6.70
N VAL A 35 44.12 -32.40 -5.61
CA VAL A 35 43.58 -32.73 -4.27
C VAL A 35 42.73 -31.56 -3.75
N GLY A 36 43.19 -30.32 -3.95
CA GLY A 36 42.46 -29.11 -3.55
C GLY A 36 41.08 -28.97 -4.22
N ILE A 37 41.00 -29.23 -5.54
CA ILE A 37 39.73 -29.19 -6.28
C ILE A 37 38.77 -30.28 -5.78
N SER A 38 39.27 -31.48 -5.50
CA SER A 38 38.44 -32.59 -5.00
C SER A 38 37.83 -32.30 -3.63
N LEU A 39 38.60 -31.67 -2.72
CA LEU A 39 38.16 -31.31 -1.38
C LEU A 39 37.15 -30.16 -1.41
N PHE A 40 37.36 -29.18 -2.29
CA PHE A 40 36.41 -28.08 -2.51
C PHE A 40 35.05 -28.59 -3.01
N LEU A 41 35.05 -29.48 -4.00
CA LEU A 41 33.82 -30.11 -4.50
C LEU A 41 33.10 -30.90 -3.40
N PHE A 42 33.84 -31.63 -2.58
CA PHE A 42 33.27 -32.37 -1.46
C PHE A 42 32.63 -31.45 -0.42
N CYS A 43 33.32 -30.38 -0.01
CA CYS A 43 32.76 -29.39 0.90
C CYS A 43 31.53 -28.70 0.32
N ALA A 44 31.53 -28.36 -0.97
CA ALA A 44 30.38 -27.75 -1.65
C ALA A 44 29.17 -28.69 -1.69
N LEU A 45 29.39 -30.00 -1.91
CA LEU A 45 28.32 -31.00 -1.86
C LEU A 45 27.75 -31.16 -0.44
N VAL A 46 28.60 -31.17 0.58
CA VAL A 46 28.17 -31.28 1.98
C VAL A 46 27.37 -30.05 2.40
N THR A 47 27.81 -28.84 2.05
CA THR A 47 27.05 -27.61 2.37
C THR A 47 25.71 -27.58 1.62
N LEU A 48 25.67 -27.98 0.35
CA LEU A 48 24.43 -28.10 -0.41
C LEU A 48 23.45 -29.09 0.26
N PHE A 49 23.95 -30.26 0.68
CA PHE A 49 23.14 -31.29 1.33
C PHE A 49 22.57 -30.79 2.67
N VAL A 50 23.38 -30.12 3.49
CA VAL A 50 22.94 -29.52 4.76
C VAL A 50 21.89 -28.42 4.51
N LEU A 51 22.08 -27.59 3.49
CA LEU A 51 21.16 -26.50 3.15
C LEU A 51 19.81 -27.06 2.67
N VAL A 52 19.81 -28.07 1.81
CA VAL A 52 18.60 -28.78 1.37
C VAL A 52 17.92 -29.48 2.55
N PHE A 53 18.68 -30.16 3.41
CA PHE A 53 18.14 -30.83 4.59
C PHE A 53 17.51 -29.83 5.57
N LEU A 54 18.13 -28.67 5.81
CA LEU A 54 17.57 -27.60 6.63
C LEU A 54 16.33 -26.96 6.00
N LEU A 55 16.31 -26.77 4.68
CA LEU A 55 15.15 -26.25 3.95
C LEU A 55 13.93 -27.18 4.06
N ILE A 56 14.13 -28.49 3.91
CA ILE A 56 13.06 -29.49 4.02
C ILE A 56 12.58 -29.62 5.47
N ARG A 57 13.51 -29.63 6.43
CA ARG A 57 13.19 -29.85 7.85
C ARG A 57 12.63 -28.61 8.53
N ASN A 58 12.96 -27.40 8.04
CA ASN A 58 12.61 -26.16 8.72
C ASN A 58 12.20 -25.06 7.73
N PRO A 59 11.02 -25.18 7.09
CA PRO A 59 10.52 -24.19 6.11
C PRO A 59 10.26 -22.79 6.70
N GLY A 60 10.38 -22.62 8.02
CA GLY A 60 10.21 -21.35 8.72
C GLY A 60 11.46 -20.46 8.80
N PHE A 61 12.66 -20.96 8.47
CA PHE A 61 13.90 -20.21 8.67
C PHE A 61 14.01 -18.97 7.76
N PHE A 62 13.63 -19.09 6.49
CA PHE A 62 13.61 -17.96 5.54
C PHE A 62 12.40 -17.02 5.67
N ARG A 63 11.35 -17.41 6.40
CA ARG A 63 10.13 -16.58 6.57
C ARG A 63 10.27 -15.47 7.62
N ARG A 64 11.32 -15.50 8.45
CA ARG A 64 11.45 -14.59 9.61
C ARG A 64 12.14 -13.25 9.32
N GLN A 65 12.83 -13.09 8.18
CA GLN A 65 13.72 -11.94 7.97
C GLN A 65 13.20 -10.86 6.99
N ALA A 66 12.00 -11.02 6.42
CA ALA A 66 11.60 -10.23 5.25
C ALA A 66 10.23 -9.54 5.32
N GLN A 67 9.74 -9.07 6.49
CA GLN A 67 8.59 -8.15 6.48
C GLN A 67 8.74 -6.95 7.42
N PRO A 68 8.66 -5.70 6.90
CA PRO A 68 8.62 -4.48 7.70
C PRO A 68 7.26 -4.32 8.41
N ALA A 69 7.33 -3.74 9.61
CA ALA A 69 6.35 -3.73 10.70
C ALA A 69 4.93 -3.14 10.45
N LYS A 70 4.45 -2.98 9.20
CA LYS A 70 3.08 -2.53 8.90
C LYS A 70 2.07 -3.67 8.68
N THR A 71 2.51 -4.92 8.57
CA THR A 71 1.64 -6.10 8.38
C THR A 71 1.24 -6.81 9.66
N ASP A 72 1.72 -6.35 10.83
CA ASP A 72 1.72 -7.12 12.07
C ASP A 72 0.32 -7.48 12.60
N LEU A 73 -0.66 -6.58 12.52
CA LEU A 73 -2.01 -6.88 13.00
C LEU A 73 -2.79 -7.79 12.04
N SER A 74 -2.74 -7.49 10.74
CA SER A 74 -3.40 -8.32 9.71
C SER A 74 -2.81 -9.72 9.64
N SER A 75 -1.48 -9.84 9.73
CA SER A 75 -0.81 -11.15 9.70
C SER A 75 -1.11 -11.95 10.96
N ARG A 76 -1.10 -11.32 12.14
CA ARG A 76 -1.51 -11.97 13.40
C ARG A 76 -2.96 -12.43 13.37
N LEU A 77 -3.88 -11.61 12.86
CA LEU A 77 -5.29 -11.99 12.73
C LEU A 77 -5.46 -13.18 11.78
N GLN A 78 -4.78 -13.16 10.64
CA GLN A 78 -4.83 -14.23 9.66
C GLN A 78 -4.23 -15.53 10.20
N GLN A 79 -3.12 -15.46 10.93
CA GLN A 79 -2.52 -16.61 11.59
C GLN A 79 -3.45 -17.20 12.66
N ARG A 80 -4.06 -16.35 13.49
CA ARG A 80 -5.03 -16.80 14.50
C ARG A 80 -6.29 -17.41 13.88
N LEU A 81 -6.74 -16.87 12.74
CA LEU A 81 -7.87 -17.40 11.99
C LEU A 81 -7.55 -18.81 11.49
N LEU A 82 -6.39 -19.00 10.85
CA LEU A 82 -5.93 -20.33 10.41
C LEU A 82 -5.81 -21.30 11.59
N ASP A 83 -5.28 -20.85 12.73
CA ASP A 83 -5.20 -21.68 13.94
C ASP A 83 -6.60 -22.08 14.45
N CYS A 84 -7.58 -21.19 14.37
CA CYS A 84 -8.96 -21.50 14.76
C CYS A 84 -9.60 -22.51 13.80
N GLU A 85 -9.44 -22.34 12.49
CA GLU A 85 -9.95 -23.26 11.46
C GLU A 85 -9.31 -24.65 11.58
N MET A 86 -8.00 -24.73 11.78
CA MET A 86 -7.32 -26.01 12.00
C MET A 86 -7.83 -26.72 13.25
N ARG A 87 -8.04 -25.99 14.35
CA ARG A 87 -8.57 -26.56 15.59
C ARG A 87 -10.02 -26.98 15.45
N GLU A 88 -10.85 -26.18 14.79
CA GLU A 88 -12.24 -26.52 14.46
C GLU A 88 -12.29 -27.85 13.70
N ASN A 89 -11.55 -27.94 12.59
CA ASN A 89 -11.51 -29.15 11.77
C ASN A 89 -11.05 -30.37 12.59
N LYS A 90 -9.99 -30.21 13.38
CA LYS A 90 -9.50 -31.27 14.26
C LYS A 90 -10.59 -31.75 15.24
N PHE A 91 -11.26 -30.84 15.96
CA PHE A 91 -12.31 -31.23 16.91
C PHE A 91 -13.54 -31.81 16.21
N ARG A 92 -13.85 -31.35 14.99
CA ARG A 92 -14.93 -31.89 14.17
C ARG A 92 -14.63 -33.33 13.73
N ASP A 93 -13.41 -33.59 13.27
CA ASP A 93 -12.97 -34.92 12.86
C ASP A 93 -12.94 -35.89 14.05
N GLU A 94 -12.41 -35.44 15.20
CA GLU A 94 -12.45 -36.24 16.44
C GLU A 94 -13.89 -36.53 16.89
N ALA A 95 -14.81 -35.57 16.79
CA ALA A 95 -16.21 -35.79 17.11
C ALA A 95 -16.88 -36.78 16.14
N ASN A 96 -16.55 -36.71 14.85
CA ASN A 96 -17.05 -37.66 13.85
C ASN A 96 -16.54 -39.09 14.13
N ALA A 97 -15.26 -39.26 14.44
CA ALA A 97 -14.68 -40.55 14.80
C ALA A 97 -15.35 -41.18 16.04
N ILE A 98 -15.72 -40.36 17.04
CA ILE A 98 -16.45 -40.85 18.21
C ILE A 98 -17.88 -41.26 17.83
N ARG A 99 -18.55 -40.48 16.97
CA ARG A 99 -19.89 -40.81 16.49
C ARG A 99 -19.90 -42.15 15.75
N GLU A 100 -18.90 -42.40 14.90
CA GLU A 100 -18.72 -43.67 14.20
C GLU A 100 -18.54 -44.82 15.20
N ARG A 101 -17.65 -44.67 16.19
CA ARG A 101 -17.46 -45.69 17.25
C ARG A 101 -18.73 -45.98 18.04
N ILE A 102 -19.53 -44.96 18.36
CA ILE A 102 -20.83 -45.16 19.02
C ILE A 102 -21.76 -45.98 18.11
N GLY A 103 -21.80 -45.67 16.81
CA GLY A 103 -22.59 -46.40 15.82
C GLY A 103 -22.16 -47.87 15.68
N GLU A 104 -20.86 -48.12 15.63
CA GLU A 104 -20.27 -49.46 15.59
C GLU A 104 -20.61 -50.26 16.85
N LEU A 105 -20.49 -49.65 18.04
CA LEU A 105 -20.80 -50.32 19.31
C LEU A 105 -22.28 -50.69 19.39
N ARG A 106 -23.18 -49.77 19.01
CA ARG A 106 -24.62 -50.02 18.95
C ARG A 106 -24.97 -51.13 17.97
N THR A 107 -24.41 -51.07 16.76
CA THR A 107 -24.63 -52.10 15.74
C THR A 107 -24.12 -53.46 16.21
N SER A 108 -23.00 -53.50 16.93
CA SER A 108 -22.45 -54.73 17.49
C SER A 108 -23.31 -55.29 18.63
N LEU A 109 -23.93 -54.41 19.42
CA LEU A 109 -24.89 -54.78 20.45
C LEU A 109 -26.17 -55.38 19.84
N ASP A 110 -26.72 -54.70 18.83
CA ASP A 110 -27.95 -55.11 18.14
C ASP A 110 -27.78 -56.46 17.41
N LYS A 111 -26.57 -56.75 16.91
CA LYS A 111 -26.25 -58.03 16.26
C LYS A 111 -26.09 -59.18 17.25
N ASN A 112 -25.71 -58.91 18.49
CA ASN A 112 -25.47 -59.91 19.53
C ASN A 112 -26.60 -59.91 20.56
N THR A 113 -27.82 -60.27 20.13
CA THR A 113 -29.02 -60.31 21.00
C THR A 113 -28.96 -61.36 22.12
N THR A 114 -27.98 -62.27 22.08
CA THR A 114 -27.74 -63.28 23.11
C THR A 114 -26.61 -62.91 24.08
N ALA A 115 -26.06 -61.69 24.00
CA ALA A 115 -25.03 -61.23 24.93
C ALA A 115 -25.56 -61.21 26.37
N PRO A 116 -24.73 -61.60 27.37
CA PRO A 116 -25.13 -61.56 28.76
C PRO A 116 -25.45 -60.14 29.22
N ALA A 117 -26.41 -60.00 30.13
CA ALA A 117 -26.90 -58.69 30.60
C ALA A 117 -25.79 -57.78 31.15
N GLU A 118 -24.74 -58.35 31.77
CA GLU A 118 -23.59 -57.58 32.24
C GLU A 118 -22.74 -56.96 31.11
N GLU A 119 -22.64 -57.61 29.96
CA GLU A 119 -21.90 -57.05 28.81
C GLU A 119 -22.69 -55.94 28.14
N VAL A 120 -24.01 -56.08 28.09
CA VAL A 120 -24.94 -55.06 27.60
C VAL A 120 -24.85 -53.79 28.44
N THR A 121 -24.92 -53.91 29.78
CA THR A 121 -24.83 -52.73 30.66
C THR A 121 -23.48 -52.03 30.57
N LYS A 122 -22.37 -52.77 30.53
CA LYS A 122 -21.02 -52.20 30.33
C LYS A 122 -20.91 -51.44 29.01
N ALA A 123 -21.48 -51.98 27.94
CA ALA A 123 -21.46 -51.33 26.63
C ALA A 123 -22.35 -50.07 26.60
N GLU A 124 -23.50 -50.07 27.27
CA GLU A 124 -24.35 -48.88 27.43
C GLU A 124 -23.66 -47.77 28.23
N GLU A 125 -22.94 -48.12 29.30
CA GLU A 125 -22.10 -47.18 30.06
C GLU A 125 -21.00 -46.58 29.18
N LEU A 126 -20.33 -47.40 28.35
CA LEU A 126 -19.33 -46.94 27.40
C LEU A 126 -19.94 -45.98 26.36
N ILE A 127 -21.11 -46.31 25.81
CA ILE A 127 -21.83 -45.45 24.86
C ILE A 127 -22.17 -44.11 25.51
N LYS A 128 -22.61 -44.11 26.77
CA LYS A 128 -22.93 -42.88 27.51
C LYS A 128 -21.68 -42.02 27.72
N ALA A 129 -20.55 -42.62 28.09
CA ALA A 129 -19.28 -41.92 28.24
C ALA A 129 -18.80 -41.34 26.90
N LEU A 130 -18.85 -42.13 25.82
CA LEU A 130 -18.51 -41.66 24.47
C LEU A 130 -19.41 -40.51 24.00
N LYS A 131 -20.70 -40.54 24.36
CA LYS A 131 -21.64 -39.47 24.02
C LYS A 131 -21.29 -38.16 24.75
N ALA A 132 -20.92 -38.21 26.03
CA ALA A 132 -20.46 -37.03 26.75
C ALA A 132 -19.17 -36.45 26.12
N GLU A 133 -18.24 -37.32 25.73
CA GLU A 133 -17.01 -36.94 25.03
C GLU A 133 -17.26 -36.36 23.62
N PHE A 134 -18.28 -36.86 22.92
CA PHE A 134 -18.75 -36.30 21.65
C PHE A 134 -19.31 -34.89 21.84
N ASP A 135 -20.22 -34.69 22.80
CA ASP A 135 -20.85 -33.40 23.06
C ASP A 135 -19.80 -32.34 23.46
N LEU A 136 -18.81 -32.74 24.26
CA LEU A 136 -17.70 -31.87 24.64
C LEU A 136 -16.87 -31.43 23.41
N ARG A 137 -16.49 -32.37 22.54
CA ARG A 137 -15.70 -32.04 21.33
C ARG A 137 -16.50 -31.24 20.32
N HIS A 138 -17.78 -31.55 20.15
CA HIS A 138 -18.67 -30.80 19.29
C HIS A 138 -18.82 -29.36 19.76
N THR A 139 -19.00 -29.14 21.06
CA THR A 139 -19.05 -27.79 21.66
C THR A 139 -17.73 -27.04 21.46
N LYS A 140 -16.58 -27.71 21.61
CA LYS A 140 -15.27 -27.10 21.30
C LYS A 140 -15.16 -26.70 19.83
N ALA A 141 -15.60 -27.55 18.90
CA ALA A 141 -15.61 -27.20 17.48
C ALA A 141 -16.46 -25.96 17.20
N LEU A 142 -17.68 -25.89 17.77
CA LEU A 142 -18.55 -24.72 17.65
C LEU A 142 -17.91 -23.45 18.21
N PHE A 143 -17.24 -23.54 19.36
CA PHE A 143 -16.50 -22.41 19.93
C PHE A 143 -15.41 -21.88 18.98
N PHE A 144 -14.66 -22.77 18.33
CA PHE A 144 -13.64 -22.35 17.36
C PHE A 144 -14.24 -21.79 16.06
N ALA A 145 -15.37 -22.32 15.60
CA ALA A 145 -16.12 -21.76 14.47
C ALA A 145 -16.63 -20.32 14.76
N ASP A 146 -17.15 -20.09 15.96
CA ASP A 146 -17.56 -18.77 16.42
C ASP A 146 -16.36 -17.80 16.52
N CYS A 147 -15.24 -18.29 17.04
CA CYS A 147 -14.00 -17.51 17.11
C CYS A 147 -13.50 -17.11 15.71
N ALA A 148 -13.47 -18.05 14.77
CA ALA A 148 -13.08 -17.80 13.38
C ALA A 148 -14.00 -16.76 12.72
N THR A 149 -15.31 -16.86 12.94
CA THR A 149 -16.30 -15.91 12.42
C THR A 149 -16.06 -14.50 12.96
N ARG A 150 -15.83 -14.36 14.28
CA ARG A 150 -15.52 -13.06 14.90
C ARG A 150 -14.20 -12.47 14.40
N LEU A 151 -13.18 -13.31 14.20
CA LEU A 151 -11.88 -12.87 13.65
C LEU A 151 -12.02 -12.38 12.20
N ARG A 152 -12.80 -13.06 11.36
CA ARG A 152 -13.10 -12.60 9.99
C ARG A 152 -13.78 -11.23 10.00
N GLN A 153 -14.83 -11.06 10.80
CA GLN A 153 -15.53 -9.77 10.93
C GLN A 153 -14.60 -8.64 11.39
N LEU A 154 -13.68 -8.94 12.32
CA LEU A 154 -12.69 -7.97 12.79
C LEU A 154 -11.70 -7.60 11.69
N GLN A 155 -11.25 -8.58 10.90
CA GLN A 155 -10.37 -8.36 9.76
C GLN A 155 -11.04 -7.49 8.69
N ASP A 156 -12.28 -7.78 8.34
CA ASP A 156 -13.04 -7.01 7.34
C ASP A 156 -13.23 -5.55 7.78
N ARG A 157 -13.57 -5.35 9.07
CA ARG A 157 -13.66 -4.01 9.67
C ARG A 157 -12.32 -3.26 9.62
N HIS A 158 -11.22 -3.96 9.90
CA HIS A 158 -9.89 -3.34 9.84
C HIS A 158 -9.54 -2.92 8.41
N GLN A 159 -9.78 -3.79 7.42
CA GLN A 159 -9.56 -3.47 6.01
C GLN A 159 -10.43 -2.30 5.52
N LEU A 160 -11.70 -2.26 5.93
CA LEU A 160 -12.59 -1.15 5.61
C LEU A 160 -12.08 0.18 6.18
N ASN A 161 -11.63 0.18 7.44
CA ASN A 161 -11.06 1.36 8.08
C ASN A 161 -9.80 1.86 7.38
N GLN A 162 -8.92 0.94 6.94
CA GLN A 162 -7.74 1.30 6.16
C GLN A 162 -8.11 1.95 4.82
N ARG A 163 -9.10 1.39 4.10
CA ARG A 163 -9.59 1.97 2.83
C ARG A 163 -10.20 3.35 3.04
N MET A 164 -11.03 3.53 4.07
CA MET A 164 -11.59 4.84 4.40
C MET A 164 -10.50 5.86 4.76
N ALA A 165 -9.47 5.45 5.50
CA ALA A 165 -8.35 6.32 5.82
C ALA A 165 -7.57 6.74 4.56
N ALA A 166 -7.33 5.81 3.64
CA ALA A 166 -6.68 6.08 2.36
C ALA A 166 -7.51 7.07 1.50
N SER A 167 -8.80 6.82 1.32
CA SER A 167 -9.69 7.72 0.54
C SER A 167 -9.81 9.10 1.18
N ARG A 168 -9.80 9.21 2.52
CA ARG A 168 -9.75 10.51 3.22
C ARG A 168 -8.44 11.25 2.97
N ALA A 169 -7.32 10.54 2.92
CA ALA A 169 -6.03 11.14 2.62
C ALA A 169 -5.98 11.65 1.16
N GLU A 170 -6.48 10.86 0.22
CA GLU A 170 -6.63 11.23 -1.19
C GLU A 170 -7.52 12.46 -1.36
N LEU A 171 -8.68 12.49 -0.70
CA LEU A 171 -9.59 13.63 -0.74
C LEU A 171 -8.98 14.90 -0.14
N ARG A 172 -8.10 14.78 0.87
CA ARG A 172 -7.34 15.93 1.40
C ARG A 172 -6.29 16.41 0.39
N ALA A 173 -5.61 15.50 -0.31
CA ALA A 173 -4.65 15.86 -1.34
C ALA A 173 -5.33 16.60 -2.49
N LEU A 174 -6.46 16.10 -2.99
CA LEU A 174 -7.25 16.77 -4.04
C LEU A 174 -7.78 18.15 -3.61
N ARG A 175 -8.14 18.31 -2.33
CA ARG A 175 -8.53 19.63 -1.81
C ARG A 175 -7.37 20.59 -1.76
N ALA A 176 -6.18 20.13 -1.37
CA ALA A 176 -4.99 20.97 -1.35
C ALA A 176 -4.65 21.47 -2.77
N THR A 177 -4.66 20.57 -3.77
CA THR A 177 -4.41 20.97 -5.16
C THR A 177 -5.47 21.92 -5.69
N ASN A 178 -6.75 21.72 -5.36
CA ASN A 178 -7.80 22.64 -5.79
C ASN A 178 -7.62 24.07 -5.26
N PHE A 179 -7.10 24.26 -4.04
CA PHE A 179 -6.82 25.60 -3.53
C PHE A 179 -5.67 26.27 -4.29
N ASP A 180 -4.65 25.50 -4.67
CA ASP A 180 -3.53 26.00 -5.48
C ASP A 180 -4.01 26.35 -6.91
N ASP A 181 -4.88 25.52 -7.49
CA ASP A 181 -5.47 25.75 -8.80
C ASP A 181 -6.37 26.99 -8.79
N GLU A 182 -7.20 27.18 -7.75
CA GLU A 182 -8.07 28.36 -7.61
C GLU A 182 -7.26 29.65 -7.41
N ALA A 183 -6.15 29.60 -6.65
CA ALA A 183 -5.23 30.72 -6.55
C ALA A 183 -4.58 31.07 -7.90
N THR A 184 -4.20 30.06 -8.68
CA THR A 184 -3.62 30.26 -10.02
C THR A 184 -4.65 30.89 -10.98
N VAL A 185 -5.91 30.46 -10.91
CA VAL A 185 -6.99 31.05 -11.72
C VAL A 185 -7.21 32.51 -11.34
N GLU A 186 -7.27 32.85 -10.06
CA GLU A 186 -7.43 34.24 -9.63
C GLU A 186 -6.21 35.12 -9.98
N GLU A 187 -4.99 34.60 -9.93
CA GLU A 187 -3.79 35.30 -10.40
C GLU A 187 -3.87 35.60 -11.90
N THR A 188 -4.23 34.60 -12.72
CA THR A 188 -4.40 34.82 -14.17
C THR A 188 -5.52 35.80 -14.47
N ARG A 189 -6.63 35.76 -13.72
CA ARG A 189 -7.72 36.73 -13.84
C ARG A 189 -7.25 38.14 -13.50
N TYR A 190 -6.49 38.30 -12.42
CA TYR A 190 -5.92 39.60 -12.03
C TYR A 190 -5.03 40.19 -13.14
N HIS A 191 -4.16 39.37 -13.74
CA HIS A 191 -3.33 39.80 -14.87
C HIS A 191 -4.16 40.20 -16.09
N LEU A 192 -5.21 39.44 -16.42
CA LEU A 192 -6.11 39.80 -17.52
C LEU A 192 -6.87 41.10 -17.25
N GLU A 193 -7.34 41.32 -16.03
CA GLU A 193 -7.99 42.58 -15.63
C GLU A 193 -7.00 43.76 -15.74
N GLN A 194 -5.75 43.57 -15.31
CA GLN A 194 -4.70 44.59 -15.43
C GLN A 194 -4.38 44.91 -16.90
N ASP A 195 -4.21 43.90 -17.74
CA ASP A 195 -3.93 44.04 -19.17
C ASP A 195 -5.11 44.73 -19.90
N ALA A 196 -6.35 44.41 -19.53
CA ALA A 196 -7.54 45.07 -20.06
C ALA A 196 -7.54 46.58 -19.74
N ILE A 197 -7.24 46.96 -18.50
CA ILE A 197 -7.14 48.37 -18.08
C ILE A 197 -6.02 49.09 -18.85
N GLN A 198 -4.87 48.43 -19.04
CA GLN A 198 -3.77 49.01 -19.82
C GLN A 198 -4.16 49.23 -21.28
N LEU A 199 -4.82 48.26 -21.91
CA LEU A 199 -5.30 48.40 -23.29
C LEU A 199 -6.36 49.49 -23.43
N GLU A 200 -7.26 49.62 -22.45
CA GLU A 200 -8.25 50.70 -22.41
C GLU A 200 -7.58 52.06 -22.28
N THR A 201 -6.59 52.18 -21.38
CA THR A 201 -5.79 53.39 -21.20
C THR A 201 -5.03 53.76 -22.48
N ILE A 202 -4.39 52.79 -23.14
CA ILE A 202 -3.72 53.00 -24.44
C ILE A 202 -4.72 53.44 -25.49
N SER A 203 -5.90 52.84 -25.55
CA SER A 203 -6.96 53.22 -26.48
C SER A 203 -7.45 54.65 -26.23
N GLU A 204 -7.63 55.03 -24.97
CA GLU A 204 -8.03 56.38 -24.57
C GLU A 204 -6.95 57.40 -24.92
N LEU A 205 -5.69 57.15 -24.56
CA LEU A 205 -4.54 57.97 -24.97
C LEU A 205 -4.42 58.07 -26.49
N THR A 206 -4.65 56.98 -27.22
CA THR A 206 -4.60 56.97 -28.69
C THR A 206 -5.73 57.81 -29.29
N LYS A 207 -6.93 57.77 -28.69
CA LYS A 207 -8.06 58.60 -29.10
C LYS A 207 -7.79 60.07 -28.83
N ASP A 208 -7.32 60.41 -27.62
CA ASP A 208 -6.96 61.78 -27.25
C ASP A 208 -5.85 62.35 -28.13
N VAL A 209 -4.81 61.55 -28.43
CA VAL A 209 -3.77 61.93 -29.39
C VAL A 209 -4.35 62.11 -30.79
N GLY A 210 -5.24 61.22 -31.25
CA GLY A 210 -5.89 61.32 -32.55
C GLY A 210 -6.76 62.58 -32.70
N ASP A 211 -7.47 62.97 -31.64
CA ASP A 211 -8.31 64.16 -31.62
C ASP A 211 -7.47 65.44 -31.49
N ASN A 212 -6.42 65.44 -30.65
CA ASN A 212 -5.47 66.56 -30.56
C ASN A 212 -4.72 66.77 -31.89
N PHE A 213 -4.24 65.71 -32.55
CA PHE A 213 -3.58 65.85 -33.87
C PHE A 213 -4.53 66.40 -34.94
N LYS A 214 -5.82 66.06 -34.90
CA LYS A 214 -6.82 66.63 -35.83
C LYS A 214 -7.11 68.09 -35.51
N ALA A 215 -7.22 68.44 -34.22
CA ALA A 215 -7.43 69.81 -33.77
C ALA A 215 -6.25 70.70 -34.14
N ASP A 216 -5.02 70.28 -33.85
CA ASP A 216 -3.79 71.01 -34.17
C ASP A 216 -3.65 71.22 -35.69
N LYS A 217 -3.88 70.18 -36.50
CA LYS A 217 -3.84 70.31 -37.97
C LYS A 217 -4.94 71.22 -38.50
N ALA A 218 -6.13 71.20 -37.90
CA ALA A 218 -7.22 72.10 -38.28
C ALA A 218 -6.92 73.56 -37.93
N GLU A 219 -6.28 73.81 -36.80
CA GLU A 219 -5.83 75.14 -36.38
C GLU A 219 -4.70 75.66 -37.29
N GLU A 220 -3.71 74.82 -37.64
CA GLU A 220 -2.64 75.18 -38.57
C GLU A 220 -3.20 75.55 -39.97
N LEU A 221 -4.18 74.79 -40.47
CA LEU A 221 -4.90 75.10 -41.72
C LEU A 221 -5.66 76.42 -41.63
N ARG A 222 -6.29 76.71 -40.49
CA ARG A 222 -6.98 77.98 -40.24
C ARG A 222 -6.01 79.15 -40.27
N LEU A 223 -4.86 79.02 -39.62
CA LEU A 223 -3.81 80.05 -39.62
C LEU A 223 -3.24 80.29 -41.02
N ARG A 224 -3.03 79.24 -41.82
CA ARG A 224 -2.60 79.38 -43.22
C ARG A 224 -3.66 80.06 -44.08
N LEU A 225 -4.93 79.72 -43.91
CA LEU A 225 -6.03 80.39 -44.61
C LEU A 225 -6.17 81.85 -44.19
N GLU A 226 -5.97 82.17 -42.92
CA GLU A 226 -5.99 83.55 -42.44
C GLU A 226 -4.80 84.36 -43.00
N LYS A 227 -3.62 83.74 -43.09
CA LYS A 227 -2.45 84.35 -43.71
C LYS A 227 -2.66 84.59 -45.21
N LEU A 228 -3.18 83.60 -45.94
CA LEU A 228 -3.57 83.75 -47.34
C LEU A 228 -4.67 84.81 -47.52
N ARG A 229 -5.64 84.88 -46.63
CA ARG A 229 -6.68 85.92 -46.63
C ARG A 229 -6.08 87.30 -46.41
N LYS A 230 -5.14 87.46 -45.48
CA LYS A 230 -4.42 88.72 -45.24
C LYS A 230 -3.58 89.12 -46.45
N ASP A 231 -2.90 88.16 -47.09
CA ASP A 231 -2.09 88.39 -48.29
C ASP A 231 -2.97 88.75 -49.50
N ILE A 232 -4.17 88.15 -49.64
CA ILE A 232 -5.14 88.50 -50.69
C ILE A 232 -5.78 89.87 -50.42
N LEU A 233 -6.11 90.20 -49.17
CA LEU A 233 -6.64 91.52 -48.80
C LEU A 233 -5.58 92.62 -48.96
N SER A 234 -4.31 92.34 -48.64
CA SER A 234 -3.22 93.29 -48.84
C SER A 234 -2.87 93.47 -50.33
N ASN A 235 -2.86 92.39 -51.12
CA ASN A 235 -2.67 92.47 -52.57
C ASN A 235 -3.90 93.05 -53.30
N GLY A 236 -5.11 92.84 -52.78
CA GLY A 236 -6.34 93.47 -53.27
C GLY A 236 -6.37 94.98 -53.01
N ALA A 237 -5.81 95.43 -51.90
CA ALA A 237 -5.61 96.86 -51.61
C ALA A 237 -4.56 97.51 -52.54
N SER A 238 -3.59 96.75 -53.04
CA SER A 238 -2.61 97.22 -54.02
C SER A 238 -3.18 97.41 -55.43
N LEU A 239 -4.25 96.67 -55.79
CA LEU A 239 -4.86 96.74 -57.13
C LEU A 239 -5.98 97.77 -57.28
N ASN A 240 -6.49 98.36 -56.18
CA ASN A 240 -7.56 99.37 -56.24
C ASN A 240 -7.07 100.82 -56.04
N GLY A 241 -5.76 101.03 -55.84
CA GLY A 241 -5.13 102.36 -55.73
C GLY A 241 -4.50 102.89 -57.03
N LYS A 242 -4.73 102.23 -58.17
CA LYS A 242 -4.13 102.59 -59.47
C LYS A 242 -5.18 102.84 -60.55
N LYS A 243 -6.30 103.48 -60.19
CA LYS A 243 -7.23 104.15 -61.12
C LYS A 243 -7.93 105.31 -60.40
N ASN A 244 -7.25 106.45 -60.39
CA ASN A 244 -7.74 107.81 -60.63
C ASN A 244 -6.77 108.81 -60.01
#